data_AF-A0A9E0WSI1-F1
#
_entry.id   AF-A0A9E0WSI1-F1
#
_cell.length_a   1.000
_cell.length_b   1.000
_cell.length_c   1.000
_cell.angle_alpha   90.00
_cell.angle_beta   90.00
_cell.angle_gamma   90.00
#
_symmetry.space_group_name_H-M   'P 1'
#
loop_
_entity.id
_entity.type
_entity.pdbx_description
1 polymer ?
#
loop_
_entity_poly.entity_id
_entity_poly.type
_entity_poly.pdbx_seq_one_letter_code
_entity_poly.pdbx_strand_id
1 'polypeptide(L)' 'AFLHHMVRNIIGSLIVVGSGNRESAWLEQVLKGRDRSHAAPTFMPDGLYLAKVDYDRKWDLPQEGGQPFWQDPA' A
#
# COMPACT_ATOMS: atom_id res chain seq x y z
N ALA A 1 -4.01 -2.60 -11.78
CA ALA A 1 -3.76 -1.15 -11.87
C ALA A 1 -4.18 -0.47 -10.57
N PHE A 2 -3.65 0.71 -10.25
CA PHE A 2 -3.95 1.46 -9.03
C PHE A 2 -4.40 2.88 -9.35
N LEU A 3 -5.26 3.47 -8.51
CA LEU A 3 -5.62 4.89 -8.61
C LEU A 3 -4.48 5.78 -8.10
N HIS A 4 -4.53 7.07 -8.45
CA HIS A 4 -3.58 8.06 -7.95
C HIS A 4 -3.55 8.06 -6.41
N HIS A 5 -2.36 7.91 -5.83
CA HIS A 5 -2.11 7.81 -4.39
C HIS A 5 -2.76 6.62 -3.65
N MET A 6 -3.39 5.67 -4.34
CA MET A 6 -4.19 4.60 -3.72
C MET A 6 -3.43 3.85 -2.62
N VAL A 7 -2.24 3.33 -2.92
CA VAL A 7 -1.44 2.53 -1.96
C VAL A 7 -1.07 3.37 -0.74
N ARG A 8 -0.60 4.61 -0.94
CA ARG A 8 -0.23 5.52 0.15
C ARG A 8 -1.41 5.96 1.01
N ASN A 9 -2.62 6.06 0.43
CA ASN A 9 -3.85 6.35 1.15
C ASN A 9 -4.28 5.17 2.04
N ILE A 10 -4.19 3.95 1.51
CA ILE A 10 -4.49 2.72 2.27
C ILE A 10 -3.51 2.58 3.44
N ILE A 11 -2.21 2.67 3.15
CA ILE A 11 -1.16 2.55 4.17
C ILE A 11 -1.31 3.64 5.25
N GLY A 12 -1.60 4.88 4.88
CA GLY A 12 -1.85 5.95 5.86
C GLY A 12 -2.99 5.61 6.83
N SER A 13 -4.07 5.01 6.32
CA SER A 13 -5.21 4.60 7.16
C SER A 13 -4.88 3.39 8.03
N LEU A 14 -4.10 2.43 7.51
CA LEU A 14 -3.64 1.27 8.27
C LEU A 14 -2.68 1.66 9.40
N ILE A 15 -1.81 2.64 9.19
CA ILE A 15 -0.89 3.14 10.22
C ILE A 15 -1.66 3.76 11.39
N VAL A 16 -2.69 4.57 11.11
CA VAL A 16 -3.56 5.16 12.14
C VAL A 16 -4.26 4.09 12.98
N VAL A 17 -4.68 2.99 12.35
CA VAL A 17 -5.26 1.84 13.06
C VAL A 17 -4.20 1.09 13.87
N GLY A 18 -3.05 0.77 13.25
CA GLY A 18 -1.95 0.05 13.88
C GLY A 18 -1.31 0.82 15.05
N SER A 19 -1.40 2.15 15.05
CA SER A 19 -0.94 2.99 16.15
C SER A 19 -1.98 3.20 17.26
N GLY A 20 -3.17 2.59 17.14
CA GLY A 20 -4.25 2.70 18.14
C GLY A 20 -5.03 4.01 18.11
N ASN A 21 -4.81 4.88 17.12
CA ASN A 21 -5.52 6.16 17.00
C ASN A 21 -6.97 5.99 16.46
N ARG A 22 -7.24 4.87 15.78
CA ARG A 22 -8.58 4.46 15.33
C ARG A 22 -8.74 2.96 15.50
N GLU A 23 -9.96 2.51 15.77
CA GLU A 23 -10.30 1.09 15.78
C GLU A 23 -10.34 0.53 14.35
N SER A 24 -10.16 -0.79 14.20
CA SER A 24 -10.23 -1.45 12.88
C SER A 24 -11.58 -1.24 12.18
N ALA A 25 -12.68 -1.15 12.93
CA ALA A 25 -14.03 -0.88 12.39
C ALA A 25 -14.13 0.47 11.65
N TRP A 26 -13.27 1.45 11.97
CA TRP A 26 -13.25 2.74 11.28
C TRP A 26 -12.87 2.60 9.79
N LEU A 27 -12.00 1.65 9.43
CA LEU A 27 -11.65 1.42 8.02
C LEU A 27 -12.87 1.00 7.17
N GLU A 28 -13.80 0.23 7.75
CA GLU A 28 -15.04 -0.14 7.08
C GLU A 28 -15.91 1.10 6.83
N GLN A 29 -15.98 2.02 7.80
CA GLN A 29 -16.70 3.28 7.66
C GLN A 29 -16.09 4.15 6.55
N VAL A 30 -14.76 4.26 6.50
CA VAL A 30 -14.04 4.98 5.44
C VAL A 30 -14.36 4.42 4.06
N LEU A 31 -14.33 3.09 3.92
CA LEU A 31 -14.60 2.43 2.64
C LEU A 31 -16.06 2.61 2.20
N LYS A 32 -17.02 2.43 3.12
CA LYS A 32 -18.46 2.63 2.84
C LYS A 32 -18.80 4.08 2.57
N GLY A 33 -18.12 5.01 3.23
CA GLY A 33 -18.34 6.46 3.10
C GLY A 33 -17.95 7.01 1.72
N ARG A 34 -17.05 6.33 0.99
CA ARG A 34 -16.60 6.73 -0.37
C ARG A 34 -16.13 8.19 -0.46
N ASP A 35 -15.70 8.75 0.66
CA ASP A 35 -15.27 10.14 0.78
C ASP A 35 -13.87 10.16 1.38
N ARG A 36 -12.95 10.76 0.63
CA ARG A 36 -11.53 10.85 0.99
C ARG A 36 -11.30 11.71 2.23
N SER A 37 -12.20 12.63 2.54
CA SER A 37 -12.11 13.50 3.72
C SER A 37 -12.14 12.70 5.04
N HIS A 38 -12.80 11.53 5.04
CA HIS A 38 -12.90 10.66 6.20
C HIS A 38 -11.69 9.72 6.38
N ALA A 39 -10.86 9.55 5.36
CA ALA A 39 -9.68 8.70 5.41
C ALA A 39 -8.46 9.43 5.99
N ALA A 40 -7.46 8.68 6.48
CA ALA A 40 -6.23 9.27 7.00
C ALA A 40 -5.47 10.08 5.93
N PRO A 41 -4.58 11.01 6.32
CA PRO A 41 -3.70 11.70 5.39
C PRO A 41 -2.89 10.74 4.51
N THR A 42 -2.56 11.17 3.30
CA THR A 42 -1.71 10.39 2.38
C THR A 42 -0.34 10.17 3.02
N PHE A 43 0.10 8.92 3.15
CA PHE A 43 1.41 8.61 3.72
C PHE A 43 2.57 9.18 2.88
N MET A 44 3.74 9.39 3.47
CA MET A 44 4.94 9.88 2.75
C MET A 44 5.33 8.93 1.61
N PRO A 45 5.92 9.45 0.51
CA PRO A 45 6.28 8.61 -0.64
C PRO A 45 7.52 7.73 -0.39
N ASP A 46 8.41 8.16 0.50
CA ASP A 46 9.76 7.59 0.66
C ASP A 46 9.77 6.11 1.10
N GLY A 47 8.66 5.63 1.67
CA GLY A 47 8.52 4.22 2.08
C GLY A 47 7.88 3.30 1.05
N LEU A 48 7.51 3.78 -0.14
CA LEU A 48 6.81 2.98 -1.15
C LEU A 48 7.73 2.62 -2.32
N TYR A 49 7.92 1.32 -2.55
CA TYR A 49 8.75 0.78 -3.63
C TYR A 49 7.94 -0.19 -4.50
N LEU A 50 8.14 -0.11 -5.83
CA LEU A 50 7.60 -1.09 -6.77
C LEU A 50 8.50 -2.34 -6.77
N ALA A 51 8.06 -3.40 -6.11
CA ALA A 51 8.87 -4.61 -5.95
C ALA A 51 8.87 -5.52 -7.20
N LYS A 52 7.74 -5.62 -7.90
CA LYS A 52 7.55 -6.55 -9.02
C LYS A 52 6.47 -6.06 -9.97
N VAL A 53 6.62 -6.40 -11.26
CA VAL A 53 5.57 -6.33 -12.28
C VAL A 53 5.50 -7.69 -12.96
N ASP A 54 4.32 -8.29 -12.98
CA ASP A 54 4.10 -9.57 -13.67
C ASP A 54 3.82 -9.33 -15.16
N TYR A 55 4.48 -10.11 -16.02
CA TYR A 55 4.24 -10.15 -17.45
C TYR A 55 3.85 -11.56 -17.91
N ASP A 56 3.13 -11.64 -19.04
CA ASP A 56 2.78 -12.91 -19.68
C ASP A 56 4.06 -13.70 -20.04
N ARG A 57 4.05 -15.00 -19.76
CA ARG A 57 5.20 -15.89 -19.93
C ARG A 57 5.72 -15.93 -21.36
N LYS A 58 4.88 -15.67 -22.37
CA LYS A 58 5.31 -15.63 -23.78
C LYS A 58 6.40 -14.58 -24.07
N TRP A 59 6.56 -13.59 -23.20
CA TRP A 59 7.56 -12.55 -23.35
C TRP A 59 8.94 -12.93 -22.79
N ASP A 60 9.03 -14.07 -22.09
CA ASP A 60 10.27 -14.63 -21.52
C ASP A 60 11.14 -13.61 -20.75
N LEU A 61 10.48 -12.67 -20.07
CA LEU A 61 11.15 -11.64 -19.28
C LEU A 61 11.54 -12.23 -17.91
N PRO A 62 12.68 -11.82 -17.32
CA PRO A 62 13.01 -12.14 -15.93
C PRO A 62 11.88 -11.69 -15.00
N GLN A 63 11.33 -12.63 -14.22
CA GLN A 63 10.21 -12.38 -13.29
C GLN A 63 10.66 -12.27 -11.83
N GLU A 64 11.96 -12.18 -11.57
CA GLU A 64 12.47 -12.01 -10.22
C GLU A 64 12.12 -10.60 -9.72
N GLY A 65 11.31 -10.53 -8.66
CA GLY A 65 11.07 -9.28 -7.95
C GLY A 65 12.31 -8.93 -7.13
N GLY A 66 12.60 -7.64 -6.99
CA GLY A 66 13.68 -7.20 -6.11
C GLY A 66 13.39 -7.71 -4.69
N GLN A 67 14.28 -8.55 -4.15
CA GLN A 67 14.29 -8.91 -2.73
C GLN A 67 14.30 -7.58 -1.95
N PRO A 68 13.30 -7.31 -1.09
CA PRO A 68 13.33 -6.09 -0.30
C PRO A 68 14.57 -6.09 0.58
N PHE A 69 15.29 -4.97 0.67
CA PHE A 69 16.55 -4.90 1.42
C PHE A 69 16.40 -5.26 2.92
N TRP A 70 15.19 -5.16 3.47
CA TRP A 70 14.87 -5.57 4.84
C TRP A 70 14.61 -7.08 5.01
N GLN A 71 14.70 -7.86 3.92
CA GLN A 71 14.67 -9.32 3.93
C GLN A 71 16.06 -9.94 3.68
N ASP A 72 17.12 -9.12 3.60
CA ASP A 72 18.50 -9.59 3.51
C ASP A 72 18.99 -10.04 4.90
N PRO A 73 19.26 -11.35 5.13
CA PRO A 73 19.88 -11.79 6.36
C PRO A 73 21.36 -11.41 6.29
N ALA A 74 21.75 -10.37 7.04
CA ALA A 74 23.16 -10.07 7.30
C ALA A 74 23.94 -11.32 7.76
#